data_AF-A0A1F3B8J2-F1
#
_entry.id   AF-A0A1F3B8J2-F1
#
_cell.length_a   1.000
_cell.length_b   1.000
_cell.length_c   1.000
_cell.angle_alpha   90.00
_cell.angle_beta   90.00
_cell.angle_gamma   90.00
#
_symmetry.space_group_name_H-M   'P 1'
#
loop_
_entity.id
_entity.type
_entity.pdbx_description
1 polymer ?
#
loop_
_entity_poly.entity_id
_entity_poly.type
_entity_poly.pdbx_seq_one_letter_code
_entity_poly.pdbx_strand_id
1 'polypeptide(L)'
;MALDDLYRELILEHYSHPRNRGELADPDIKVEGANPLCGDELSIYVKLQDGKIADVRFVGRGCSISQASASMMTEQIKGKTVEEARRLSGRFKAMMHGEAVSEDELGDLMAL
;
A
#
# COMPACT_ATOMS: atom_id res chain seq x y z
N MET A 1 -9.49 20.05 -14.26
CA MET A 1 -9.65 19.26 -13.03
C MET A 1 -8.64 19.77 -12.03
N ALA A 2 -9.05 20.01 -10.78
CA ALA A 2 -8.09 20.33 -9.73
C ALA A 2 -7.33 19.05 -9.34
N LEU A 3 -6.09 19.19 -8.86
CA LEU A 3 -5.27 18.06 -8.44
C LEU A 3 -5.95 17.24 -7.33
N ASP A 4 -6.65 17.94 -6.42
CA ASP A 4 -7.42 17.33 -5.34
C ASP A 4 -8.55 16.41 -5.82
N ASP A 5 -9.17 16.74 -6.97
CA ASP A 5 -10.23 15.91 -7.55
C ASP A 5 -9.65 14.59 -8.08
N LEU A 6 -8.48 14.66 -8.72
CA LEU A 6 -7.78 13.48 -9.26
C LEU A 6 -7.36 12.53 -8.13
N TYR A 7 -6.80 13.05 -7.04
CA TYR A 7 -6.42 12.23 -5.88
C TYR A 7 -7.62 11.57 -5.22
N ARG A 8 -8.73 12.30 -5.09
CA ARG A 8 -9.97 11.72 -4.56
C ARG A 8 -10.48 10.58 -5.45
N GLU A 9 -10.50 10.76 -6.76
CA GLU A 9 -10.89 9.72 -7.71
C GLU A 9 -9.99 8.48 -7.58
N LEU A 10 -8.68 8.68 -7.46
CA LEU A 10 -7.72 7.59 -7.30
C LEU A 10 -7.97 6.78 -6.02
N ILE A 11 -8.17 7.45 -4.88
CA ILE A 11 -8.49 6.78 -3.60
C ILE A 11 -9.78 5.96 -3.73
N LEU A 12 -10.82 6.56 -4.33
CA LEU A 12 -12.12 5.90 -4.51
C LEU A 12 -12.04 4.68 -5.43
N GLU A 13 -11.22 4.77 -6.46
CA GLU A 13 -11.03 3.70 -7.42
C GLU A 13 -10.25 2.53 -6.80
N HIS A 14 -9.18 2.80 -6.02
CA HIS A 14 -8.49 1.78 -5.23
C HIS A 14 -9.34 1.16 -4.11
N TYR A 15 -10.26 1.94 -3.54
CA TYR A 15 -11.23 1.41 -2.58
C TYR A 15 -12.27 0.49 -3.25
N SER A 16 -12.80 0.89 -4.40
CA SER A 16 -13.85 0.15 -5.12
C SER A 16 -13.32 -1.08 -5.85
N HIS A 17 -12.12 -0.97 -6.42
CA HIS A 17 -11.43 -2.01 -7.18
C HIS A 17 -10.00 -2.23 -6.63
N PRO A 18 -9.86 -2.78 -5.41
CA PRO A 18 -8.55 -2.96 -4.79
C PRO A 18 -7.70 -3.96 -5.57
N ARG A 19 -6.45 -3.57 -5.83
CA ARG A 19 -5.44 -4.40 -6.48
C ARG A 19 -4.89 -5.40 -5.50
N ASN A 20 -4.53 -6.57 -5.99
CA ASN A 20 -3.86 -7.60 -5.21
C ASN A 20 -4.67 -8.02 -3.95
N ARG A 21 -5.99 -7.87 -3.99
CA ARG A 21 -6.86 -8.35 -2.92
C ARG A 21 -6.97 -9.87 -2.97
N GLY A 22 -6.83 -10.51 -1.81
CA GLY A 22 -6.95 -11.95 -1.65
C GLY A 22 -5.80 -12.54 -0.84
N GLU A 23 -5.92 -13.81 -0.52
CA GLU A 23 -4.84 -14.56 0.09
C GLU A 23 -3.84 -15.00 -0.99
N LEU A 24 -2.58 -15.20 -0.57
CA LEU A 24 -1.54 -15.77 -1.41
C LEU A 24 -1.30 -17.20 -0.95
N ALA A 25 -1.34 -18.16 -1.88
CA ALA A 25 -0.97 -19.54 -1.59
C ALA A 25 0.54 -19.63 -1.35
N ASP A 26 0.94 -20.33 -0.27
CA ASP A 26 2.35 -20.53 0.10
C ASP A 26 3.19 -19.23 0.17
N PRO A 27 2.80 -18.26 1.02
CA PRO A 27 3.55 -17.02 1.19
C PRO A 27 4.83 -17.29 1.98
N ASP A 28 5.93 -16.62 1.62
CA ASP A 28 7.16 -16.69 2.42
C ASP A 28 7.03 -15.85 3.69
N ILE A 29 6.22 -14.79 3.64
CA ILE A 29 5.94 -13.91 4.77
C ILE A 29 4.43 -13.66 4.84
N LYS A 30 3.86 -13.84 6.03
CA LYS A 30 2.51 -13.40 6.40
C LYS A 30 2.61 -12.49 7.63
N VAL A 31 2.01 -11.31 7.56
CA VAL A 31 1.92 -10.37 8.69
C VAL A 31 0.48 -9.93 8.87
N GLU A 32 0.05 -9.86 10.12
CA GLU A 32 -1.26 -9.34 10.52
C GLU A 32 -1.06 -8.05 11.31
N GLY A 33 -1.91 -7.06 11.06
CA GLY A 33 -1.91 -5.76 11.73
C GLY A 33 -3.33 -5.28 11.97
N ALA A 34 -3.52 -4.53 13.04
CA ALA A 34 -4.81 -3.96 13.39
C ALA A 34 -4.65 -2.51 13.87
N ASN A 35 -5.59 -1.65 13.48
CA ASN A 35 -5.74 -0.29 13.98
C ASN A 35 -7.08 -0.17 14.73
N PRO A 36 -7.08 -0.34 16.06
CA PRO A 36 -8.32 -0.38 16.85
C PRO A 36 -9.06 0.96 16.88
N LEU A 37 -8.41 2.08 16.54
CA LEU A 37 -9.05 3.40 16.50
C LEU A 37 -10.11 3.49 15.39
N CYS A 38 -9.83 2.87 14.23
CA CYS A 38 -10.74 2.84 13.09
C CYS A 38 -11.42 1.47 12.92
N GLY A 39 -11.03 0.48 13.71
CA GLY A 39 -11.45 -0.91 13.55
C GLY A 39 -10.87 -1.58 12.30
N ASP A 40 -9.71 -1.12 11.83
CA ASP A 40 -9.05 -1.73 10.67
C ASP A 40 -8.32 -3.00 11.09
N GLU A 41 -8.42 -4.04 10.29
CA GLU A 41 -7.71 -5.31 10.41
C GLU A 41 -7.18 -5.69 9.01
N LEU A 42 -5.89 -5.91 8.88
CA LEU A 42 -5.20 -6.17 7.62
C LEU A 42 -4.22 -7.34 7.78
N SER A 43 -4.26 -8.26 6.83
CA SER A 43 -3.24 -9.30 6.65
C SER A 43 -2.56 -9.11 5.31
N ILE A 44 -1.24 -9.06 5.32
CA ILE A 44 -0.40 -8.92 4.12
C ILE A 44 0.38 -10.22 3.93
N TYR A 45 0.40 -10.69 2.69
CA TYR A 45 1.11 -11.87 2.24
C TYR A 45 2.15 -11.47 1.22
N VAL A 46 3.37 -11.98 1.33
CA VAL A 46 4.47 -11.69 0.41
C VAL A 46 5.15 -12.98 -0.02
N LYS A 47 5.40 -13.11 -1.32
CA LYS A 47 6.32 -14.08 -1.92
C LYS A 47 7.58 -13.35 -2.38
N LEU A 48 8.73 -13.90 -2.02
CA LEU A 48 10.03 -13.41 -2.44
C LEU A 48 10.62 -14.35 -3.48
N GLN A 49 11.22 -13.77 -4.52
CA GLN A 49 11.99 -14.50 -5.52
C GLN A 49 13.20 -13.66 -5.90
N ASP A 50 14.40 -14.26 -5.81
CA ASP A 50 15.66 -13.63 -6.20
C ASP A 50 15.88 -12.23 -5.56
N GLY A 51 15.50 -12.10 -4.28
CA GLY A 51 15.63 -10.85 -3.51
C GLY A 51 14.57 -9.78 -3.81
N LYS A 52 13.55 -10.10 -4.63
CA LYS A 52 12.44 -9.20 -4.99
C LYS A 52 11.11 -9.72 -4.49
N ILE A 53 10.17 -8.79 -4.30
CA ILE A 53 8.76 -9.07 -3.99
C ILE A 53 8.09 -9.56 -5.27
N ALA A 54 8.00 -10.88 -5.44
CA ALA A 54 7.44 -11.51 -6.63
C ALA A 54 5.92 -11.38 -6.70
N ASP A 55 5.24 -11.63 -5.58
CA ASP A 55 3.84 -11.32 -5.40
C ASP A 55 3.60 -10.77 -3.99
N VAL A 56 2.63 -9.88 -3.88
CA VAL A 56 2.17 -9.33 -2.61
C VAL A 56 0.67 -9.22 -2.70
N ARG A 57 -0.03 -9.68 -1.67
CA ARG A 57 -1.49 -9.61 -1.59
C ARG A 57 -1.94 -9.21 -0.20
N PHE A 58 -3.17 -8.71 -0.11
CA PHE A 58 -3.76 -8.37 1.17
C PHE A 58 -5.21 -8.82 1.30
N VAL A 59 -5.60 -9.15 2.52
CA VAL A 59 -7.01 -9.26 2.93
C VAL A 59 -7.22 -8.42 4.17
N GLY A 60 -8.46 -8.04 4.43
CA GLY A 60 -8.76 -7.25 5.60
C GLY A 60 -10.09 -6.53 5.51
N ARG A 61 -10.40 -5.83 6.58
CA ARG A 61 -11.54 -4.93 6.72
C ARG A 61 -11.05 -3.63 7.34
N GLY A 62 -11.71 -2.54 7.02
CA GLY A 62 -11.33 -1.23 7.54
C GLY A 62 -12.00 -0.12 6.78
N CYS A 63 -11.67 1.11 7.15
CA CYS A 63 -12.13 2.31 6.47
C CYS A 63 -11.65 2.36 5.02
N SER A 64 -12.31 3.19 4.21
CA SER A 64 -11.99 3.35 2.78
C SER A 64 -10.53 3.74 2.54
N ILE A 65 -9.99 4.64 3.37
CA ILE A 65 -8.60 5.09 3.28
C ILE A 65 -7.63 3.94 3.54
N SER A 66 -7.87 3.13 4.58
CA SER A 66 -7.04 1.98 4.91
C SER A 66 -7.02 0.93 3.79
N GLN A 67 -8.19 0.64 3.20
CA GLN A 67 -8.31 -0.29 2.08
C GLN A 67 -7.63 0.23 0.81
N ALA A 68 -7.82 1.52 0.48
CA ALA A 68 -7.16 2.14 -0.66
C ALA A 68 -5.64 2.18 -0.48
N SER A 69 -5.16 2.59 0.70
CA SER A 69 -3.74 2.63 1.05
C SER A 69 -3.08 1.26 0.93
N ALA A 70 -3.71 0.20 1.46
CA ALA A 70 -3.22 -1.16 1.30
C ALA A 70 -3.13 -1.55 -0.18
N SER A 71 -4.16 -1.26 -0.98
CA SER A 71 -4.15 -1.52 -2.41
C SER A 71 -3.00 -0.81 -3.12
N MET A 72 -2.86 0.50 -2.93
CA MET A 72 -1.82 1.32 -3.58
C MET A 72 -0.42 0.87 -3.16
N MET A 73 -0.22 0.58 -1.87
CA MET A 73 1.04 0.05 -1.36
C MET A 73 1.41 -1.28 -2.03
N THR A 74 0.50 -2.25 -2.12
CA THR A 74 0.81 -3.54 -2.75
C THR A 74 1.19 -3.42 -4.22
N GLU A 75 0.58 -2.50 -4.96
CA GLU A 75 0.93 -2.21 -6.35
C GLU A 75 2.32 -1.59 -6.45
N GLN A 76 2.62 -0.61 -5.58
CA GLN A 76 3.89 0.10 -5.62
C GLN A 76 5.09 -0.75 -5.18
N ILE A 77 4.93 -1.74 -4.29
CA ILE A 77 6.06 -2.55 -3.82
C ILE A 77 6.29 -3.83 -4.64
N LYS A 78 5.31 -4.27 -5.44
CA LYS A 78 5.44 -5.48 -6.26
C LYS A 78 6.57 -5.31 -7.29
N GLY A 79 7.41 -6.33 -7.43
CA GLY A 79 8.58 -6.34 -8.31
C GLY A 79 9.80 -5.60 -7.77
N LYS A 80 9.67 -4.85 -6.67
CA LYS A 80 10.79 -4.16 -6.02
C LYS A 80 11.56 -5.10 -5.09
N THR A 81 12.80 -4.75 -4.79
CA THR A 81 13.57 -5.37 -3.71
C THR A 81 13.01 -4.98 -2.36
N VAL A 82 13.32 -5.78 -1.33
CA VAL A 82 12.93 -5.47 0.06
C VAL A 82 13.51 -4.13 0.51
N GLU A 83 14.71 -3.78 0.07
CA GLU A 83 15.36 -2.51 0.41
C GLU A 83 14.62 -1.32 -0.21
N GLU A 84 14.24 -1.41 -1.48
CA GLU A 84 13.44 -0.36 -2.14
C GLU A 84 12.06 -0.20 -1.50
N ALA A 85 11.40 -1.30 -1.14
CA ALA A 85 10.11 -1.26 -0.43
C ALA A 85 10.25 -0.60 0.96
N ARG A 86 11.35 -0.87 1.69
CA ARG A 86 11.65 -0.20 2.95
C ARG A 86 11.90 1.30 2.78
N ARG A 87 12.65 1.69 1.74
CA ARG A 87 12.89 3.10 1.41
C ARG A 87 11.59 3.83 1.10
N LEU A 88 10.71 3.22 0.30
CA LEU A 88 9.38 3.75 0.00
C LEU A 88 8.55 3.94 1.28
N SER A 89 8.53 2.93 2.16
CA SER A 89 7.84 3.03 3.45
C SER A 89 8.38 4.19 4.32
N GLY A 90 9.70 4.39 4.33
CA GLY A 90 10.33 5.51 5.04
C GLY A 90 9.89 6.86 4.49
N ARG A 91 9.88 7.02 3.16
CA ARG A 91 9.41 8.24 2.49
C ARG A 91 7.94 8.51 2.74
N PHE A 92 7.10 7.49 2.66
CA PHE A 92 5.67 7.62 2.94
C PHE A 92 5.42 8.08 4.38
N LYS A 93 6.17 7.54 5.35
CA LYS A 93 6.10 8.01 6.75
C LYS A 93 6.54 9.46 6.91
N ALA A 94 7.63 9.88 6.26
CA ALA A 94 8.08 11.27 6.29
C ALA A 94 6.99 12.22 5.76
N MET A 95 6.34 11.86 4.65
CA MET A 95 5.20 12.60 4.10
C MET A 95 4.05 12.73 5.11
N MET A 96 3.67 11.63 5.76
CA MET A 96 2.63 11.62 6.80
C MET A 96 2.98 12.50 8.01
N HIS A 97 4.26 12.75 8.26
CA HIS A 97 4.75 13.66 9.28
C HIS A 97 4.90 15.12 8.79
N GLY A 98 4.52 15.42 7.55
CA GLY A 98 4.54 16.76 6.96
C GLY A 98 5.91 17.16 6.37
N GLU A 99 6.81 16.20 6.16
CA GLU A 99 8.09 16.47 5.49
C GLU A 99 7.92 16.56 3.97
N ALA A 100 8.73 17.40 3.34
CA ALA A 100 8.74 17.54 1.89
C ALA A 100 9.31 16.28 1.21
N VAL A 101 8.52 15.69 0.32
CA VAL A 101 8.85 14.52 -0.51
C VAL A 101 8.52 14.86 -1.96
N SER A 102 9.24 14.28 -2.92
CA SER A 102 8.93 14.51 -4.34
C SER A 102 7.95 13.47 -4.89
N GLU A 103 7.18 13.87 -5.91
CA GLU A 103 6.21 13.01 -6.59
C GLU A 103 6.89 11.78 -7.23
N ASP A 104 8.10 11.95 -7.78
CA ASP A 104 8.90 10.86 -8.33
C ASP A 104 9.22 9.74 -7.30
N GLU A 105 9.20 10.06 -6.01
CA GLU A 105 9.54 9.11 -4.94
C GLU A 105 8.35 8.28 -4.47
N LEU A 106 7.13 8.78 -4.61
CA LEU A 106 5.92 8.18 -4.04
C LEU A 106 4.87 7.80 -5.09
N GLY A 107 4.90 8.45 -6.26
CA GLY A 107 3.91 8.30 -7.32
C GLY A 107 2.50 8.46 -6.77
N ASP A 108 1.64 7.50 -7.09
CA ASP A 108 0.23 7.47 -6.66
C ASP A 108 0.03 7.54 -5.13
N LEU A 109 1.02 7.17 -4.32
CA LEU A 109 0.93 7.28 -2.85
C LEU A 109 0.84 8.73 -2.36
N MET A 110 1.14 9.72 -3.21
CA MET A 110 0.93 11.15 -2.92
C MET A 110 -0.55 11.51 -2.72
N ALA A 111 -1.47 10.65 -3.16
CA ALA A 111 -2.90 10.88 -3.01
C ALA A 111 -3.44 10.63 -1.59
N LEU A 112 -2.64 10.05 -0.68
CA LEU A 112 -3.02 9.69 0.69
C LEU A 112 -2.56 10.75 1.70
#